data_AF-A0A4S4MMY3-F1
#
_entry.id   AF-A0A4S4MMY3-F1
#
_cell.length_a   1.000
_cell.length_b   1.000
_cell.length_c   1.000
_cell.angle_alpha   90.00
_cell.angle_beta   90.00
_cell.angle_gamma   90.00
#
_symmetry.space_group_name_H-M   'P 1'
#
loop_
_entity.id
_entity.type
_entity.pdbx_description
1 polymer ?
#
loop_
_entity_poly.entity_id
_entity_poly.type
_entity_poly.pdbx_seq_one_letter_code
_entity_poly.pdbx_strand_id
1 'polypeptide(L)'
;MVSEHTNILTLLFTHYSPLGSAFVRNDAKVFRFCTSKCHKNFKMKRNPRKVRWTKAFRKAAGKEMTIDSTIEFEKRRNIPVRYNRELVQTTVTAMKRISEIKGRREHAFWKNRMAVSREKLRAHRKKKLEKTSVKLLEPVSVDSAVAEPVRQKIKVAAKSRSALIAGEGRSMGMEID
;
A
#
# COMPACT_ATOMS: atom_id res chain seq x y z
N MET A 1 -9.52 -20.78 -25.15
CA MET A 1 -9.03 -19.39 -25.27
C MET A 1 -10.18 -18.41 -25.02
N VAL A 2 -10.68 -18.33 -23.78
CA VAL A 2 -11.73 -17.37 -23.40
C VAL A 2 -11.07 -16.38 -22.45
N SER A 3 -10.60 -15.26 -23.02
CA SER A 3 -9.87 -14.23 -22.30
C SER A 3 -10.84 -13.29 -21.55
N GLU A 4 -11.55 -13.84 -20.57
CA GLU A 4 -12.46 -13.12 -19.65
C GLU A 4 -11.75 -12.22 -18.64
N HIS A 5 -10.48 -11.89 -18.88
CA HIS A 5 -9.67 -11.04 -18.01
C HIS A 5 -9.19 -9.76 -18.71
N THR A 6 -9.98 -9.13 -19.58
CA THR A 6 -9.65 -7.80 -20.11
C THR A 6 -10.26 -6.65 -19.30
N ASN A 7 -10.14 -6.73 -17.97
CA ASN A 7 -10.15 -5.56 -17.07
C ASN A 7 -8.83 -5.47 -16.27
N ILE A 8 -7.70 -5.93 -16.85
CA ILE A 8 -6.35 -5.82 -16.25
C ILE A 8 -5.74 -4.42 -16.46
N LEU A 9 -6.53 -3.37 -16.24
CA LEU A 9 -6.03 -2.00 -16.07
C LEU A 9 -6.85 -1.23 -15.01
N THR A 10 -7.33 -1.93 -13.97
CA THR A 10 -7.70 -1.30 -12.70
C THR A 10 -6.42 -0.91 -11.94
N LEU A 11 -5.83 0.19 -12.40
CA LEU A 11 -4.79 0.92 -11.68
C LEU A 11 -5.46 1.76 -10.60
N LEU A 12 -5.30 1.36 -9.34
CA LEU A 12 -5.41 2.19 -8.14
C LEU A 12 -6.55 3.21 -8.16
N PHE A 13 -7.77 2.77 -7.89
CA PHE A 13 -8.86 3.49 -7.20
C PHE A 13 -10.17 2.79 -7.56
N THR A 14 -11.04 2.60 -6.57
CA THR A 14 -12.48 2.44 -6.78
C THR A 14 -12.94 3.49 -7.79
N HIS A 15 -13.28 3.08 -9.01
CA HIS A 15 -13.85 3.96 -10.02
C HIS A 15 -15.29 4.26 -9.63
N TYR A 16 -15.47 5.17 -8.68
CA TYR A 16 -16.72 5.90 -8.54
C TYR A 16 -16.85 6.77 -9.80
N SER A 17 -18.00 6.71 -10.46
CA SER A 17 -18.40 7.44 -11.68
C SER A 17 -17.81 8.86 -11.86
N PRO A 18 -17.72 9.44 -13.08
CA PRO A 18 -16.93 9.06 -14.25
C PRO A 18 -15.68 9.97 -14.38
N LEU A 19 -14.78 9.98 -13.39
CA LEU A 19 -13.49 10.66 -13.54
C LEU A 19 -12.55 9.79 -14.40
N GLY A 20 -12.66 9.89 -15.72
CA GLY A 20 -11.83 9.13 -16.64
C GLY A 20 -12.25 9.24 -18.10
N SER A 21 -11.44 8.67 -19.00
CA SER A 21 -11.75 8.57 -20.43
C SER A 21 -11.96 7.11 -20.82
N ALA A 22 -12.98 6.84 -21.64
CA ALA A 22 -13.17 5.54 -22.28
C ALA A 22 -12.67 5.58 -23.72
N PHE A 23 -11.93 4.56 -24.15
CA PHE A 23 -11.50 4.36 -25.53
C PHE A 23 -12.11 3.06 -26.04
N VAL A 24 -12.92 3.15 -27.09
CA VAL A 24 -13.48 2.00 -27.79
C VAL A 24 -12.57 1.70 -28.97
N ARG A 25 -12.03 0.48 -29.02
CA ARG A 25 -11.27 0.01 -30.18
C ARG A 25 -12.23 -0.67 -31.15
N ASN A 26 -11.83 -0.76 -32.43
CA ASN A 26 -12.58 -1.43 -33.50
C ASN A 26 -13.01 -2.88 -33.18
N ASP A 27 -12.32 -3.59 -32.28
CA ASP A 27 -12.68 -4.94 -31.81
C ASP A 27 -13.80 -4.93 -30.74
N ALA A 28 -14.59 -3.85 -30.67
CA ALA A 28 -15.61 -3.58 -29.66
C ALA A 28 -15.10 -3.65 -28.19
N LYS A 29 -13.78 -3.65 -27.97
CA LYS A 29 -13.21 -3.65 -26.62
C LYS A 29 -13.19 -2.23 -26.06
N VAL A 30 -13.83 -2.08 -24.91
CA VAL A 30 -13.87 -0.82 -24.16
C VAL A 30 -12.73 -0.79 -23.14
N PHE A 31 -11.81 0.15 -23.29
CA PHE A 31 -10.76 0.43 -22.32
C PHE A 31 -11.13 1.65 -21.49
N ARG A 32 -11.20 1.49 -20.17
CA ARG A 32 -11.45 2.59 -19.23
C ARG A 32 -10.15 3.02 -18.57
N PHE A 33 -9.87 4.33 -18.56
CA PHE A 33 -8.68 4.90 -17.93
C PHE A 33 -9.07 5.85 -16.80
N CYS A 34 -8.42 5.71 -15.65
CA CYS A 34 -8.62 6.59 -14.49
C CYS A 34 -8.10 8.01 -14.73
N THR A 35 -7.00 8.17 -15.48
CA THR A 35 -6.33 9.46 -15.71
C THR A 35 -5.71 9.56 -17.10
N SER A 36 -5.41 10.79 -17.54
CA SER A 36 -4.71 11.05 -18.81
C SER A 36 -3.32 10.40 -18.88
N LYS A 37 -2.64 10.21 -17.73
CA LYS A 37 -1.37 9.48 -17.64
C LYS A 37 -1.51 8.04 -18.11
N CYS A 38 -2.55 7.33 -17.67
CA CYS A 38 -2.82 5.95 -18.09
C CYS A 38 -3.16 5.89 -19.58
N HIS A 39 -3.97 6.84 -20.07
CA HIS A 39 -4.34 6.92 -21.48
C HIS A 39 -3.14 7.21 -22.40
N LYS A 40 -2.26 8.15 -22.04
CA LYS A 40 -1.02 8.43 -22.78
C LYS A 40 -0.08 7.22 -22.81
N ASN A 41 0.11 6.53 -21.68
CA ASN A 41 0.92 5.31 -21.63
C ASN A 41 0.36 4.18 -22.53
N PHE A 42 -0.96 4.07 -22.62
CA PHE A 42 -1.62 3.14 -23.52
C PHE A 42 -1.42 3.52 -25.00
N LYS A 43 -1.54 4.81 -25.36
CA LYS A 43 -1.21 5.30 -26.71
C LYS A 43 0.24 5.03 -27.09
N MET A 44 1.16 5.17 -26.14
CA MET A 44 2.58 4.80 -26.29
C MET A 44 2.83 3.27 -26.29
N LYS A 45 1.78 2.44 -26.27
CA LYS A 45 1.86 0.97 -26.26
C LYS A 45 2.76 0.40 -25.15
N ARG A 46 2.87 1.09 -24.00
CA ARG A 46 3.67 0.59 -22.87
C ARG A 46 2.96 -0.59 -22.22
N ASN A 47 3.69 -1.70 -22.01
CA ASN A 47 3.15 -2.88 -21.36
C ASN A 47 2.98 -2.64 -19.84
N PRO A 48 1.76 -2.72 -19.27
CA PRO A 48 1.53 -2.47 -17.84
C PRO A 48 2.29 -3.45 -16.94
N ARG A 49 2.66 -4.65 -17.41
CA ARG A 49 3.48 -5.62 -16.66
C ARG A 49 4.96 -5.21 -16.52
N LYS A 50 5.43 -4.20 -17.27
CA LYS A 50 6.80 -3.67 -17.16
C LYS A 50 6.85 -2.32 -16.44
N VAL A 51 5.70 -1.66 -16.26
CA VAL A 51 5.61 -0.35 -15.62
C VAL A 51 5.52 -0.51 -14.10
N ARG A 52 6.58 -0.13 -13.37
CA ARG A 52 6.77 -0.48 -11.95
C ARG A 52 5.68 -0.03 -10.97
N TRP A 53 5.00 1.08 -11.24
CA TRP A 53 3.97 1.64 -10.34
C TRP A 53 2.60 0.97 -10.50
N THR A 54 2.42 0.11 -11.50
CA THR A 54 1.13 -0.51 -11.77
C THR A 54 0.83 -1.67 -10.82
N LYS A 55 -0.46 -1.90 -10.55
CA LYS A 55 -0.91 -3.11 -9.84
C LYS A 55 -0.62 -4.39 -10.63
N ALA A 56 -0.68 -4.34 -11.97
CA ALA A 56 -0.32 -5.47 -12.83
C ALA A 56 1.14 -5.89 -12.66
N PHE A 57 2.09 -4.94 -12.63
CA PHE A 57 3.49 -5.21 -12.32
C PHE A 57 3.65 -5.78 -10.91
N ARG A 58 2.98 -5.18 -9.91
CA ARG A 58 3.08 -5.64 -8.52
C ARG A 58 2.59 -7.08 -8.35
N LYS A 59 1.49 -7.47 -9.01
CA LYS A 59 1.00 -8.86 -9.01
C LYS A 59 1.97 -9.81 -9.71
N ALA A 60 2.46 -9.47 -10.89
CA ALA A 60 3.40 -10.31 -11.66
C ALA A 60 4.76 -10.48 -10.96
N ALA A 61 5.23 -9.45 -10.25
CA ALA A 61 6.50 -9.47 -9.52
C ALA A 61 6.38 -10.02 -8.08
N GLY A 62 5.24 -10.62 -7.71
CA GLY A 62 5.04 -11.19 -6.36
C GLY A 62 5.04 -10.15 -5.23
N LYS A 63 4.69 -8.89 -5.52
CA LYS A 63 4.64 -7.81 -4.51
C LYS A 63 3.28 -7.72 -3.80
N GLU A 64 2.27 -8.45 -4.26
CA GLU A 64 0.91 -8.48 -3.71
C GLU A 64 0.49 -9.94 -3.59
N MET A 65 -0.44 -10.23 -2.68
CA MET A 65 -1.06 -11.55 -2.55
C MET A 65 -1.99 -11.79 -3.74
N THR A 66 -1.66 -12.77 -4.59
CA THR A 66 -2.41 -13.08 -5.83
C THR A 66 -3.35 -14.27 -5.70
N ILE A 67 -3.01 -15.23 -4.85
CA ILE A 67 -3.76 -16.48 -4.65
C ILE A 67 -4.29 -16.45 -3.22
N ASP A 68 -5.56 -16.07 -3.05
CA ASP A 68 -6.22 -16.08 -1.75
C ASP A 68 -7.73 -16.29 -1.91
N SER A 69 -8.34 -16.98 -0.94
CA SER A 69 -9.78 -17.25 -0.96
C SER A 69 -10.64 -16.00 -0.84
N THR A 70 -10.13 -14.90 -0.24
CA THR A 70 -10.88 -13.64 -0.16
C THR A 70 -11.11 -12.99 -1.53
N ILE A 71 -10.26 -13.27 -2.52
CA ILE A 71 -10.37 -12.70 -3.87
C ILE A 71 -11.52 -13.33 -4.65
N GLU A 72 -11.87 -14.59 -4.36
CA GLU A 72 -12.94 -15.29 -5.07
C GLU A 72 -14.32 -14.65 -4.85
N PHE A 73 -14.53 -14.00 -3.70
CA PHE A 73 -15.78 -13.30 -3.40
C PHE A 73 -16.02 -12.07 -4.30
N GLU A 74 -14.98 -11.51 -4.92
CA GLU A 74 -15.04 -10.36 -5.84
C GLU A 74 -15.44 -10.75 -7.28
N LYS A 75 -15.74 -12.03 -7.54
CA LYS A 75 -16.07 -12.51 -8.90
C LYS A 75 -17.36 -11.88 -9.44
N ARG A 76 -17.31 -11.49 -10.72
CA ARG A 76 -18.49 -10.98 -11.45
C ARG A 76 -19.54 -12.09 -11.58
N ARG A 77 -20.77 -11.80 -11.20
CA ARG A 77 -21.93 -12.69 -11.37
C ARG A 77 -22.66 -12.30 -12.65
N ASN A 78 -22.77 -13.24 -13.60
CA ASN A 78 -23.52 -13.02 -14.85
C ASN A 78 -25.01 -13.42 -14.71
N ILE A 79 -25.38 -14.13 -13.65
CA ILE A 79 -26.75 -14.55 -13.37
C ILE A 79 -27.29 -13.71 -12.21
N PRO A 80 -28.36 -12.93 -12.43
CA PRO A 80 -29.00 -12.17 -11.35
C PRO A 80 -29.82 -13.12 -10.46
N VAL A 81 -29.82 -12.84 -9.16
CA VAL A 81 -30.67 -13.52 -8.17
C VAL A 81 -31.80 -12.59 -7.79
N ARG A 82 -33.00 -13.14 -7.53
CA ARG A 82 -34.10 -12.33 -7.00
C ARG A 82 -33.72 -11.69 -5.66
N TYR A 83 -34.19 -10.47 -5.44
CA TYR A 83 -33.94 -9.76 -4.20
C TYR A 83 -34.55 -10.52 -3.01
N ASN A 84 -33.72 -10.80 -2.01
CA ASN A 84 -34.15 -11.29 -0.70
C ASN A 84 -33.43 -10.47 0.37
N ARG A 85 -34.19 -9.86 1.30
CA ARG A 85 -33.68 -9.00 2.35
C ARG A 85 -32.70 -9.72 3.28
N GLU A 86 -32.97 -10.97 3.65
CA GLU A 86 -32.12 -11.76 4.54
C GLU A 86 -30.77 -12.08 3.88
N LEU A 87 -30.81 -12.43 2.58
CA LEU A 87 -29.61 -12.65 1.77
C LEU A 87 -28.76 -11.37 1.68
N VAL A 88 -29.39 -10.21 1.50
CA VAL A 88 -28.67 -8.93 1.45
C VAL A 88 -28.05 -8.58 2.81
N GLN A 89 -28.77 -8.79 3.92
CA GLN A 89 -28.24 -8.53 5.26
C GLN A 89 -27.04 -9.42 5.61
N THR A 90 -27.14 -10.71 5.32
CA THR A 90 -26.05 -11.68 5.55
C THR A 90 -24.82 -11.36 4.69
N THR A 91 -25.02 -11.02 3.42
CA THR A 91 -23.91 -10.63 2.52
C THR A 91 -23.22 -9.34 2.95
N VAL A 92 -23.96 -8.33 3.43
CA VAL A 92 -23.35 -7.08 3.95
C VAL A 92 -22.48 -7.36 5.18
N THR A 93 -22.95 -8.19 6.10
CA THR A 93 -22.16 -8.60 7.28
C THR A 93 -20.93 -9.41 6.87
N ALA A 94 -21.09 -10.36 5.94
CA ALA A 94 -19.98 -11.15 5.41
C ALA A 94 -18.92 -10.28 4.71
N MET A 95 -19.33 -9.27 3.92
CA MET A 95 -18.41 -8.36 3.23
C MET A 95 -17.48 -7.62 4.20
N LYS A 96 -18.01 -7.12 5.32
CA LYS A 96 -17.19 -6.46 6.36
C LYS A 96 -16.14 -7.41 6.91
N ARG A 97 -16.56 -8.63 7.25
CA ARG A 97 -15.68 -9.66 7.82
C ARG A 97 -14.58 -10.08 6.84
N ILE A 98 -14.92 -10.26 5.56
CA ILE A 98 -13.98 -10.62 4.50
C ILE A 98 -12.94 -9.50 4.31
N SER A 99 -13.36 -8.23 4.38
CA SER A 99 -12.46 -7.07 4.28
C SER A 99 -11.40 -7.06 5.39
N GLU A 100 -11.80 -7.32 6.63
CA GLU A 100 -10.88 -7.43 7.77
C GLU A 100 -9.86 -8.55 7.59
N ILE A 101 -10.32 -9.73 7.14
CA ILE A 101 -9.46 -10.90 6.90
C ILE A 101 -8.46 -10.58 5.79
N LYS A 102 -8.92 -9.96 4.70
CA LYS A 102 -8.07 -9.54 3.58
C LYS A 102 -6.99 -8.57 4.05
N GLY A 103 -7.36 -7.52 4.80
CA GLY A 103 -6.40 -6.56 5.34
C GLY A 103 -5.35 -7.22 6.26
N ARG A 104 -5.78 -8.14 7.13
CA ARG A 104 -4.85 -8.89 8.00
C ARG A 104 -3.87 -9.75 7.20
N ARG A 105 -4.35 -10.45 6.17
CA ARG A 105 -3.55 -11.30 5.29
C ARG A 105 -2.56 -10.49 4.46
N GLU A 106 -2.99 -9.38 3.87
CA GLU A 106 -2.13 -8.46 3.11
C GLU A 106 -1.01 -7.87 3.99
N HIS A 107 -1.33 -7.47 5.22
CA HIS A 107 -0.34 -6.98 6.17
C HIS A 107 0.69 -8.05 6.58
N ALA A 108 0.24 -9.29 6.83
CA ALA A 108 1.14 -10.40 7.10
C ALA A 108 2.08 -10.69 5.91
N PHE A 109 1.54 -10.66 4.68
CA PHE A 109 2.33 -10.81 3.46
C PHE A 109 3.38 -9.71 3.31
N TRP A 110 3.01 -8.46 3.58
CA TRP A 110 3.94 -7.34 3.56
C TRP A 110 5.05 -7.50 4.59
N LYS A 111 4.72 -7.87 5.84
CA LYS A 111 5.71 -8.13 6.90
C LYS A 111 6.71 -9.20 6.50
N ASN A 112 6.23 -10.34 6.00
CA ASN A 112 7.09 -11.44 5.54
C ASN A 112 8.02 -10.99 4.40
N ARG A 113 7.49 -10.20 3.45
CA ARG A 113 8.28 -9.64 2.35
C ARG A 113 9.36 -8.65 2.84
N MET A 114 9.03 -7.81 3.81
CA MET A 114 9.97 -6.81 4.36
C MET A 114 11.05 -7.45 5.24
N ALA A 115 10.76 -8.56 5.94
CA ALA A 115 11.73 -9.29 6.73
C ALA A 115 12.94 -9.76 5.89
N VAL A 116 12.69 -10.34 4.71
CA VAL A 116 13.74 -10.78 3.77
C VAL A 116 14.61 -9.60 3.30
N SER A 117 13.98 -8.45 3.02
CA SER A 117 14.70 -7.24 2.62
C SER A 117 15.58 -6.69 3.76
N ARG A 118 15.07 -6.73 5.00
CA ARG A 118 15.76 -6.27 6.20
C ARG A 118 17.04 -7.07 6.45
N GLU A 119 17.01 -8.39 6.29
CA GLU A 119 18.19 -9.25 6.43
C GLU A 119 19.26 -8.96 5.38
N LYS A 120 18.87 -8.84 4.11
CA LYS A 120 19.79 -8.46 3.02
C LYS A 120 20.45 -7.11 3.29
N LEU A 121 19.68 -6.12 3.76
CA LEU A 121 20.20 -4.81 4.11
C LEU A 121 21.19 -4.87 5.28
N ARG A 122 20.90 -5.67 6.32
CA ARG A 122 21.81 -5.89 7.45
C ARG A 122 23.13 -6.53 7.01
N ALA A 123 23.07 -7.56 6.16
CA ALA A 123 24.26 -8.21 5.61
C ALA A 123 25.09 -7.25 4.73
N HIS A 124 24.43 -6.44 3.89
CA HIS A 124 25.11 -5.42 3.09
C HIS A 124 25.80 -4.37 3.96
N ARG A 125 25.13 -3.88 5.03
CA ARG A 125 25.73 -2.93 5.98
C ARG A 125 26.96 -3.54 6.67
N LYS A 126 26.88 -4.78 7.15
CA LYS A 126 28.03 -5.50 7.75
C LYS A 126 29.21 -5.59 6.77
N LYS A 127 28.95 -6.06 5.55
CA LYS A 127 29.97 -6.16 4.48
C LYS A 127 30.58 -4.80 4.11
N LYS A 128 29.77 -3.72 4.13
CA LYS A 128 30.27 -2.37 3.87
C LYS A 128 31.20 -1.92 4.98
N LEU A 129 30.81 -2.11 6.26
CA LEU A 129 31.62 -1.78 7.43
C LEU A 129 32.98 -2.51 7.42
N GLU A 130 32.98 -3.82 7.15
CA GLU A 130 34.20 -4.64 7.04
C GLU A 130 35.15 -4.10 5.96
N LYS A 131 34.62 -3.70 4.79
CA LYS A 131 35.39 -3.14 3.67
C LYS A 131 35.83 -1.69 3.87
N THR A 132 35.14 -0.92 4.71
CA THR A 132 35.51 0.46 5.05
C THR A 132 36.43 0.56 6.27
N SER A 133 37.01 -0.55 6.74
CA SER A 133 38.23 -0.50 7.53
C SER A 133 39.34 -0.05 6.56
N VAL A 134 39.90 1.15 6.60
CA VAL A 134 40.68 1.74 7.70
C VAL A 134 40.68 3.30 7.63
N LYS A 135 39.98 3.95 6.68
CA LYS A 135 40.22 5.38 6.37
C LYS A 135 39.11 6.39 6.75
N LEU A 136 37.95 5.95 7.25
CA LEU A 136 36.81 6.86 7.52
C LEU A 136 36.24 6.79 8.95
N LEU A 137 36.83 5.96 9.81
CA LEU A 137 36.46 5.87 11.22
C LEU A 137 37.72 6.22 12.01
N GLU A 138 37.92 7.51 12.28
CA GLU A 138 38.74 7.87 13.44
C GLU A 138 38.01 7.32 14.67
N PRO A 139 38.68 6.54 15.53
CA PRO A 139 38.10 6.21 16.82
C PRO A 139 37.98 7.53 17.58
N VAL A 140 36.76 8.05 17.70
CA VAL A 140 36.45 8.92 18.83
C VAL A 140 36.74 8.05 20.04
N SER A 141 37.86 8.34 20.72
CA SER A 141 38.20 7.75 22.00
C SER A 141 36.98 7.90 22.89
N VAL A 142 36.32 6.77 23.15
CA VAL A 142 35.31 6.68 24.19
C VAL A 142 36.09 6.78 25.49
N ASP A 143 36.30 8.01 25.94
CA ASP A 143 36.82 8.28 27.28
C ASP A 143 35.86 7.62 28.26
N SER A 144 36.36 6.55 28.87
CA SER A 144 35.67 5.80 29.90
C SER A 144 35.73 6.59 31.20
N ALA A 145 34.78 7.49 31.41
CA ALA A 145 34.35 8.14 32.67
C ALA A 145 33.62 9.42 32.25
N VAL A 146 32.31 9.59 32.41
CA VAL A 146 31.65 9.84 33.70
C VAL A 146 30.21 9.33 33.61
N ALA A 147 29.79 8.56 34.61
CA ALA A 147 28.38 8.29 34.88
C ALA A 147 27.71 9.60 35.30
N GLU A 148 27.05 10.28 34.37
CA GLU A 148 26.21 11.45 34.67
C GLU A 148 24.90 11.00 35.35
N PRO A 149 24.51 11.61 36.47
CA PRO A 149 23.37 11.16 37.26
C PRO A 149 22.03 11.40 36.58
N VAL A 150 21.11 10.46 36.81
CA VAL A 150 19.70 10.51 36.42
C VAL A 150 19.08 11.85 36.83
N ARG A 151 18.81 12.73 35.86
CA ARG A 151 18.02 13.95 36.08
C ARG A 151 16.59 13.55 36.48
N GLN A 152 16.29 13.65 37.77
CA GLN A 152 14.93 13.50 38.27
C GLN A 152 14.06 14.61 37.68
N LYS A 153 12.97 14.22 36.99
CA LYS A 153 12.00 15.16 36.41
C LYS A 153 11.23 15.84 37.55
N ILE A 154 11.52 17.12 37.77
CA ILE A 154 10.68 18.00 38.58
C ILE A 154 9.32 18.13 37.87
N LYS A 155 8.24 17.67 38.52
CA LYS A 155 6.87 17.90 38.03
C LYS A 155 6.49 19.35 38.30
N VAL A 156 6.52 20.19 37.28
CA VAL A 156 5.92 21.53 37.36
C VAL A 156 4.46 21.41 36.93
N ALA A 157 3.54 21.75 37.84
CA ALA A 157 2.10 21.76 37.56
C ALA A 157 1.78 22.81 36.49
N ALA A 158 1.24 22.38 35.35
CA ALA A 158 0.77 23.28 34.32
C ALA A 158 -0.57 23.91 34.75
N LYS A 159 -0.53 25.21 35.03
CA LYS A 159 -1.71 26.06 35.24
C LYS A 159 -2.54 26.09 33.95
N SER A 160 -3.85 25.87 34.07
CA SER A 160 -4.82 25.89 32.97
C SER A 160 -4.76 27.23 32.22
N ARG A 161 -4.41 27.21 30.93
CA ARG A 161 -4.54 28.37 30.06
C ARG A 161 -5.87 28.30 29.31
N SER A 162 -6.62 29.37 29.53
CA SER A 162 -7.92 29.74 29.02
C SER A 162 -7.96 29.91 27.50
N ALA A 163 -9.20 29.88 26.99
CA ALA A 163 -9.63 29.89 25.61
C ALA A 163 -8.91 30.89 24.69
N LEU A 164 -8.49 30.40 23.52
CA LEU A 164 -8.25 31.18 22.31
C LEU A 164 -8.55 30.30 21.09
N ILE A 165 -9.29 30.89 20.16
CA ILE A 165 -10.07 30.35 19.04
C ILE A 165 -9.27 29.45 18.09
N ALA A 166 -9.84 28.30 17.72
CA ALA A 166 -9.25 27.38 16.74
C ALA A 166 -9.48 27.87 15.31
N GLY A 167 -8.42 28.36 14.67
CA GLY A 167 -8.35 28.51 13.21
C GLY A 167 -8.02 27.17 12.56
N GLU A 168 -8.81 26.81 11.55
CA GLU A 168 -8.67 25.58 10.76
C GLU A 168 -7.33 25.54 10.00
N GLY A 169 -6.52 24.53 10.28
CA GLY A 169 -5.28 24.26 9.57
C GLY A 169 -4.95 22.77 9.63
N ARG A 170 -5.67 21.95 8.86
CA ARG A 170 -5.39 20.50 8.72
C ARG A 170 -4.13 20.31 7.87
N SER A 171 -2.96 20.30 8.50
CA SER A 171 -1.76 19.70 7.93
C SER A 171 -1.84 18.17 8.12
N MET A 172 -2.24 17.46 7.06
CA MET A 172 -2.19 15.99 7.04
C MET A 172 -0.74 15.54 6.90
N GLY A 173 -0.09 15.27 8.03
CA GLY A 173 1.19 14.55 8.09
C GLY A 173 1.01 13.12 7.56
N MET A 174 1.88 12.72 6.65
CA MET A 174 1.88 11.40 6.01
C MET A 174 2.58 10.40 6.94
N GLU A 175 1.83 9.62 7.71
CA GLU A 175 2.39 8.46 8.42
C GLU A 175 2.66 7.34 7.41
N ILE A 176 3.94 6.99 7.30
CA ILE A 176 4.45 5.93 6.45
C ILE A 176 4.56 4.68 7.32
N ASP A 177 3.73 3.69 7.03
CA ASP A 177 4.00 2.26 7.26
C ASP A 177 3.60 1.44 6.01
#